data_AF-A0A2V9SYE7-F1
#
_entry.id   AF-A0A2V9SYE7-F1
#
_cell.length_a   1.000
_cell.length_b   1.000
_cell.length_c   1.000
_cell.angle_alpha   90.00
_cell.angle_beta   90.00
_cell.angle_gamma   90.00
#
_symmetry.space_group_name_H-M   'P 1'
#
loop_
_entity.id
_entity.type
_entity.pdbx_description
1 polymer ?
#
loop_
_entity_poly.entity_id
_entity_poly.type
_entity_poly.pdbx_seq_one_letter_code
_entity_poly.pdbx_strand_id
1 'polypeptide(L)'
;MGLNALLMCRDQQSLRVLRSALDVLDIEQEACASAPDAMELMTQGYYSALVLDFDLPNAALAAKMARLAPAQRRPVVFAMIGALTEIAAAFQAGANFVVYKPLVLEQVLRSLRAGKVFMRPDRRSSPRQKLETLVYLQFGIAALPAMVLDLNEQGISLQSPEPLPALQQVPLRFVLPGTSHMIEGTGEMIWADDNGRAGMFFSRLTAGSRKHLKQWLGKRGAKNRTLERVTRHEKPRRLEFASR
;
A
#
# COMPACT_ATOMS: atom_id res chain seq x y z
N MET A 1 -11.94 5.40 -1.55
CA MET A 1 -10.71 6.19 -1.35
C MET A 1 -10.38 6.85 -2.67
N GLY A 2 -9.91 8.10 -2.65
CA GLY A 2 -9.53 8.86 -3.84
C GLY A 2 -8.21 8.38 -4.44
N LEU A 3 -7.72 9.11 -5.43
CA LEU A 3 -6.35 8.94 -5.92
C LEU A 3 -5.38 9.59 -4.93
N ASN A 4 -4.17 9.04 -4.87
CA ASN A 4 -3.10 9.60 -4.05
C ASN A 4 -1.73 9.56 -4.75
N ALA A 5 -0.83 10.44 -4.35
CA ALA A 5 0.51 10.59 -4.92
C ALA A 5 1.58 10.72 -3.84
N LEU A 6 2.75 10.13 -4.10
CA LEU A 6 3.97 10.36 -3.32
C LEU A 6 4.91 11.31 -4.08
N LEU A 7 5.31 12.38 -3.43
CA LEU A 7 6.24 13.38 -3.96
C LEU A 7 7.62 13.18 -3.34
N MET A 8 8.61 12.77 -4.13
CA MET A 8 10.01 12.73 -3.70
C MET A 8 10.74 13.97 -4.23
N CYS A 9 10.84 15.02 -3.43
CA CYS A 9 11.43 16.29 -3.83
C CYS A 9 11.92 17.08 -2.61
N ARG A 10 13.04 17.81 -2.74
CA ARG A 10 13.58 18.70 -1.69
C ARG A 10 13.29 20.18 -1.96
N ASP A 11 13.06 20.54 -3.21
CA ASP A 11 12.83 21.93 -3.61
C ASP A 11 11.41 22.38 -3.23
N GLN A 12 11.34 23.38 -2.35
CA GLN A 12 10.08 23.91 -1.82
C GLN A 12 9.25 24.62 -2.91
N GLN A 13 9.91 25.19 -3.93
CA GLN A 13 9.19 25.81 -5.04
C GLN A 13 8.49 24.77 -5.89
N SER A 14 9.20 23.70 -6.27
CA SER A 14 8.64 22.56 -6.98
C SER A 14 7.50 21.88 -6.19
N LEU A 15 7.70 21.64 -4.89
CA LEU A 15 6.64 21.07 -4.04
C LEU A 15 5.37 21.93 -4.00
N ARG A 16 5.48 23.26 -3.97
CA ARG A 16 4.30 24.15 -4.03
C ARG A 16 3.53 24.00 -5.33
N VAL A 17 4.23 23.96 -6.47
CA VAL A 17 3.60 23.78 -7.80
C VAL A 17 2.94 22.40 -7.90
N LEU A 18 3.61 21.34 -7.45
CA LEU A 18 3.07 19.98 -7.46
C LEU A 18 1.84 19.85 -6.58
N ARG A 19 1.86 20.40 -5.36
CA ARG A 19 0.71 20.38 -4.44
C ARG A 19 -0.48 21.09 -5.06
N SER A 20 -0.29 22.30 -5.58
CA SER A 20 -1.36 23.05 -6.26
C SER A 20 -1.95 22.27 -7.45
N ALA A 21 -1.10 21.62 -8.25
CA ALA A 21 -1.57 20.81 -9.37
C ALA A 21 -2.36 19.57 -8.93
N LEU A 22 -1.93 18.90 -7.87
CA LEU A 22 -2.61 17.72 -7.32
C LEU A 22 -3.93 18.09 -6.63
N ASP A 23 -3.98 19.21 -5.93
CA ASP A 23 -5.21 19.74 -5.31
C ASP A 23 -6.30 20.03 -6.36
N VAL A 24 -5.93 20.68 -7.47
CA VAL A 24 -6.84 20.92 -8.61
C VAL A 24 -7.40 19.62 -9.20
N LEU A 25 -6.66 18.52 -9.05
CA LEU A 25 -7.05 17.21 -9.56
C LEU A 25 -7.70 16.31 -8.51
N ASP A 26 -7.92 16.79 -7.28
CA ASP A 26 -8.45 16.01 -6.16
C ASP A 26 -7.63 14.73 -5.90
N ILE A 27 -6.30 14.90 -5.84
CA ILE A 27 -5.34 13.82 -5.56
C ILE A 27 -4.63 14.12 -4.25
N GLU A 28 -4.83 13.26 -3.25
CA GLU A 28 -4.15 13.37 -1.96
C GLU A 28 -2.64 13.19 -2.12
N GLN A 29 -1.84 13.93 -1.35
CA GLN A 29 -0.40 13.96 -1.53
C GLN A 29 0.39 13.84 -0.23
N GLU A 30 1.39 12.96 -0.25
CA GLU A 30 2.43 12.83 0.78
C GLU A 30 3.79 13.18 0.17
N ALA A 31 4.71 13.76 0.95
CA ALA A 31 6.01 14.17 0.45
C ALA A 31 7.16 13.60 1.30
N CYS A 32 8.22 13.18 0.64
CA CYS A 32 9.48 12.76 1.25
C CYS A 32 10.67 13.44 0.58
N ALA A 33 11.82 13.46 1.27
CA ALA A 33 13.00 14.19 0.83
C ALA A 33 14.07 13.29 0.21
N SER A 34 13.88 11.97 0.17
CA SER A 34 14.90 11.03 -0.30
C SER A 34 14.31 9.74 -0.88
N ALA A 35 15.09 9.07 -1.74
CA ALA A 35 14.73 7.78 -2.31
C ALA A 35 14.58 6.66 -1.26
N PRO A 36 15.43 6.55 -0.21
CA PRO A 36 15.18 5.62 0.89
C PRO A 36 13.82 5.81 1.55
N ASP A 37 13.44 7.05 1.89
CA ASP A 37 12.13 7.34 2.48
C ASP A 37 11.00 7.00 1.50
N ALA A 38 11.18 7.31 0.21
CA ALA A 38 10.20 6.98 -0.82
C ALA A 38 9.97 5.46 -0.92
N MET A 39 11.05 4.69 -0.91
CA MET A 39 10.99 3.22 -0.94
C MET A 39 10.32 2.65 0.30
N GLU A 40 10.63 3.18 1.48
CA GLU A 40 9.96 2.78 2.73
C GLU A 40 8.44 3.05 2.65
N LEU A 41 8.04 4.27 2.27
CA LEU A 41 6.63 4.64 2.12
C LEU A 41 5.90 3.78 1.07
N MET A 42 6.56 3.42 -0.04
CA MET A 42 6.00 2.50 -1.04
C MET A 42 5.75 1.08 -0.49
N THR A 43 6.52 0.63 0.51
CA THR A 43 6.27 -0.67 1.15
C THR A 43 5.12 -0.61 2.16
N GLN A 44 4.94 0.54 2.82
CA GLN A 44 3.92 0.74 3.85
C GLN A 44 2.54 1.06 3.25
N GLY A 45 2.52 1.73 2.10
CA GLY A 45 1.30 2.28 1.50
C GLY A 45 0.99 1.77 0.10
N TYR A 46 -0.12 2.27 -0.44
CA TYR A 46 -0.43 2.23 -1.86
C TYR A 46 -0.36 3.65 -2.40
N TYR A 47 0.26 3.84 -3.56
CA TYR A 47 0.24 5.12 -4.26
C TYR A 47 -0.26 4.91 -5.68
N SER A 48 -1.19 5.75 -6.11
CA SER A 48 -1.69 5.74 -7.49
C SER A 48 -0.72 6.42 -8.46
N ALA A 49 0.10 7.35 -7.94
CA ALA A 49 1.14 8.04 -8.68
C ALA A 49 2.40 8.28 -7.83
N LEU A 50 3.56 8.35 -8.49
CA LEU A 50 4.81 8.83 -7.91
C LEU A 50 5.31 10.01 -8.72
N VAL A 51 5.69 11.10 -8.06
CA VAL A 51 6.42 12.20 -8.70
C VAL A 51 7.82 12.25 -8.10
N LEU A 52 8.82 11.91 -8.91
CA LEU A 52 10.19 11.68 -8.48
C LEU A 52 11.09 12.77 -9.04
N ASP A 53 11.82 13.45 -8.17
CA ASP A 53 12.91 14.33 -8.55
C ASP A 53 14.14 13.51 -8.96
N PHE A 54 14.44 13.46 -10.27
CA PHE A 54 15.55 12.68 -10.81
C PHE A 54 16.92 13.34 -10.63
N ASP A 55 16.97 14.59 -10.16
CA ASP A 55 18.24 15.21 -9.78
C ASP A 55 18.66 14.78 -8.36
N LEU A 56 17.78 14.08 -7.62
CA LEU A 56 18.13 13.50 -6.32
C LEU A 56 18.82 12.15 -6.47
N PRO A 57 19.77 11.82 -5.55
CA PRO A 57 20.41 10.52 -5.53
C PRO A 57 19.41 9.37 -5.48
N ASN A 58 19.69 8.31 -6.26
CA ASN A 58 18.91 7.08 -6.31
C ASN A 58 17.45 7.21 -6.77
N ALA A 59 17.06 8.31 -7.42
CA ALA A 59 15.72 8.48 -7.98
C ALA A 59 15.37 7.41 -9.04
N ALA A 60 16.32 7.08 -9.91
CA ALA A 60 16.15 6.01 -10.89
C ALA A 60 15.94 4.63 -10.22
N LEU A 61 16.56 4.38 -9.06
CA LEU A 61 16.33 3.16 -8.30
C LEU A 61 14.92 3.13 -7.71
N ALA A 62 14.43 4.25 -7.16
CA ALA A 62 13.06 4.34 -6.67
C ALA A 62 12.03 4.08 -7.79
N ALA A 63 12.26 4.60 -8.99
CA ALA A 63 11.42 4.31 -10.16
C ALA A 63 11.43 2.83 -10.56
N LYS A 64 12.62 2.18 -10.56
CA LYS A 64 12.76 0.74 -10.83
C LYS A 64 12.02 -0.10 -9.79
N MET A 65 12.14 0.24 -8.50
CA MET A 65 11.41 -0.43 -7.42
C MET A 65 9.90 -0.30 -7.58
N ALA A 66 9.41 0.87 -7.99
CA ALA A 66 8.00 1.08 -8.29
C ALA A 66 7.49 0.16 -9.43
N ARG A 67 8.33 -0.18 -10.40
CA ARG A 67 7.98 -1.14 -11.47
C ARG A 67 7.89 -2.58 -10.99
N LEU A 68 8.58 -2.96 -9.91
CA LEU A 68 8.45 -4.29 -9.32
C LEU A 68 7.11 -4.51 -8.62
N ALA A 69 6.34 -3.43 -8.36
CA ALA A 69 4.99 -3.57 -7.83
C ALA A 69 4.09 -4.40 -8.79
N PRO A 70 3.18 -5.24 -8.24
CA PRO A 70 2.22 -6.00 -9.04
C PRO A 70 1.45 -5.08 -10.00
N ALA A 71 1.13 -5.57 -11.20
CA ALA A 71 0.47 -4.76 -12.23
C ALA A 71 -0.82 -4.07 -11.75
N GLN A 72 -1.55 -4.69 -10.82
CA GLN A 72 -2.77 -4.14 -10.24
C GLN A 72 -2.53 -2.97 -9.27
N ARG A 73 -1.31 -2.84 -8.74
CA ARG A 73 -0.90 -1.83 -7.76
C ARG A 73 0.27 -0.97 -8.22
N ARG A 74 0.65 -1.04 -9.49
CA ARG A 74 1.79 -0.31 -10.03
C ARG A 74 1.41 1.18 -10.20
N PRO A 75 2.15 2.12 -9.59
CA PRO A 75 1.87 3.54 -9.74
C PRO A 75 2.23 4.06 -11.13
N VAL A 76 1.61 5.18 -11.51
CA VAL A 76 2.06 6.00 -12.64
C VAL A 76 3.25 6.86 -12.19
N VAL A 77 4.39 6.74 -12.86
CA VAL A 77 5.63 7.42 -12.44
C VAL A 77 5.88 8.66 -13.30
N PHE A 78 6.00 9.83 -12.65
CA PHE A 78 6.39 11.09 -13.25
C PHE A 78 7.81 11.43 -12.81
N ALA A 79 8.73 11.55 -13.76
CA ALA A 79 10.10 11.98 -13.50
C ALA A 79 10.20 13.49 -13.71
N MET A 80 10.70 14.21 -12.70
CA MET A 80 11.10 15.60 -12.82
C MET A 80 12.59 15.66 -13.12
N ILE A 81 12.98 16.28 -14.22
CA ILE A 81 14.37 16.32 -14.67
C ILE A 81 14.88 17.76 -14.80
N GLY A 82 16.11 18.01 -14.33
CA GLY A 82 16.85 19.23 -14.62
C GLY A 82 17.56 19.16 -15.98
N ALA A 83 18.28 20.23 -16.31
CA ALA A 83 18.97 20.37 -17.61
C ALA A 83 20.06 19.31 -17.87
N LEU A 84 20.64 18.74 -16.80
CA LEU A 84 21.73 17.76 -16.88
C LEU A 84 21.24 16.31 -16.82
N THR A 85 19.93 16.10 -16.66
CA THR A 85 19.36 14.77 -16.44
C THR A 85 18.76 14.23 -17.74
N GLU A 86 19.31 13.12 -18.22
CA GLU A 86 18.90 12.54 -19.50
C GLU A 86 17.47 11.98 -19.48
N ILE A 87 16.69 12.34 -20.50
CA ILE A 87 15.31 11.85 -20.70
C ILE A 87 15.29 10.31 -20.82
N ALA A 88 16.24 9.77 -21.59
CA ALA A 88 16.32 8.33 -21.86
C ALA A 88 16.52 7.53 -20.56
N ALA A 89 17.40 8.02 -19.67
CA ALA A 89 17.64 7.40 -18.37
C ALA A 89 16.36 7.36 -17.50
N ALA A 90 15.53 8.41 -17.55
CA ALA A 90 14.26 8.45 -16.81
C ALA A 90 13.27 7.38 -17.29
N PHE A 91 13.09 7.24 -18.61
CA PHE A 91 12.21 6.21 -19.17
C PHE A 91 12.75 4.80 -18.97
N GLN A 92 14.06 4.58 -19.13
CA GLN A 92 14.71 3.30 -18.83
C GLN A 92 14.57 2.89 -17.36
N ALA A 93 14.55 3.86 -16.44
CA ALA A 93 14.28 3.62 -15.03
C ALA A 93 12.81 3.31 -14.73
N GLY A 94 11.91 3.46 -15.71
CA GLY A 94 10.50 3.14 -15.57
C GLY A 94 9.59 4.34 -15.33
N ALA A 95 10.03 5.58 -15.63
CA ALA A 95 9.11 6.70 -15.72
C ALA A 95 8.05 6.47 -16.83
N ASN A 96 6.83 6.94 -16.59
CA ASN A 96 5.76 7.01 -17.59
C ASN A 96 5.73 8.38 -18.28
N PHE A 97 6.06 9.43 -17.52
CA PHE A 97 6.06 10.81 -17.99
C PHE A 97 7.32 11.50 -17.49
N VAL A 98 7.77 12.50 -18.25
CA VAL A 98 8.89 13.36 -17.90
C VAL A 98 8.41 14.80 -17.87
N VAL A 99 8.82 15.55 -16.84
CA VAL A 99 8.50 16.97 -16.64
C VAL A 99 9.81 17.71 -16.42
N TYR A 100 10.04 18.78 -17.17
CA TYR A 100 11.25 19.58 -17.04
C TYR A 100 11.13 20.59 -15.90
N LYS A 101 12.24 20.80 -15.18
CA LYS A 101 12.40 21.94 -14.28
C LYS A 101 12.88 23.17 -15.07
N PRO A 102 12.51 24.41 -14.66
CA PRO A 102 11.65 24.73 -13.52
C PRO A 102 10.19 24.34 -13.78
N LEU A 103 9.49 23.88 -12.74
CA LEU A 103 8.11 23.44 -12.88
C LEU A 103 7.17 24.62 -13.11
N VAL A 104 6.34 24.52 -14.15
CA VAL A 104 5.26 25.45 -14.45
C VAL A 104 3.92 24.74 -14.23
N LEU A 105 3.00 25.37 -13.49
CA LEU A 105 1.74 24.77 -13.06
C LEU A 105 0.94 24.16 -14.22
N GLU A 106 0.77 24.90 -15.32
CA GLU A 106 0.04 24.43 -16.51
C GLU A 106 0.68 23.17 -17.15
N GLN A 107 2.01 23.11 -17.19
CA GLN A 107 2.71 21.95 -17.73
C GLN A 107 2.54 20.73 -16.82
N VAL A 108 2.69 20.92 -15.51
CA VAL A 108 2.48 19.87 -14.51
C VAL A 108 1.04 19.36 -14.58
N LEU A 109 0.04 20.25 -14.64
CA LEU A 109 -1.37 19.89 -14.76
C LEU A 109 -1.65 19.07 -16.02
N ARG A 110 -1.09 19.45 -17.17
CA ARG A 110 -1.24 18.68 -18.43
C ARG A 110 -0.67 17.28 -18.28
N SER A 111 0.56 17.15 -17.77
CA SER A 111 1.19 15.85 -17.57
C SER A 111 0.40 14.99 -16.58
N LEU A 112 0.01 15.55 -15.43
CA LEU A 112 -0.78 14.83 -14.42
C LEU A 112 -2.15 14.41 -14.98
N ARG A 113 -2.86 15.25 -15.74
CA ARG A 113 -4.12 14.89 -16.40
C ARG A 113 -3.93 13.73 -17.38
N ALA A 114 -2.87 13.78 -18.21
CA ALA A 114 -2.54 12.71 -19.13
C ALA A 114 -2.23 11.39 -18.41
N GLY A 115 -1.59 11.45 -17.24
CA GLY A 115 -1.32 10.25 -16.44
C GLY A 115 -2.48 9.80 -15.57
N LYS A 116 -3.41 10.69 -15.20
CA LYS A 116 -4.54 10.41 -14.28
C LYS A 116 -5.42 9.27 -14.76
N VAL A 117 -5.59 9.12 -16.07
CA VAL A 117 -6.37 8.01 -16.67
C VAL A 117 -5.74 6.63 -16.45
N PHE A 118 -4.44 6.57 -16.12
CA PHE A 118 -3.73 5.33 -15.80
C PHE A 118 -3.58 5.10 -14.29
N MET A 119 -3.92 6.10 -13.47
CA MET A 119 -3.90 5.98 -12.01
C MET A 119 -5.08 5.12 -11.56
N ARG A 120 -4.85 4.31 -10.53
CA ARG A 120 -5.89 3.48 -9.93
C ARG A 120 -6.08 3.91 -8.48
N PRO A 121 -7.32 4.10 -8.00
CA PRO A 121 -7.53 4.35 -6.58
C PRO A 121 -7.13 3.12 -5.78
N ASP A 122 -6.82 3.31 -4.49
CA ASP A 122 -6.68 2.14 -3.63
C ASP A 122 -8.03 1.42 -3.59
N ARG A 123 -8.08 0.24 -4.21
CA ARG A 123 -9.27 -0.62 -4.17
C ARG A 123 -9.43 -1.31 -2.81
N ARG A 124 -8.43 -1.22 -1.94
CA ARG A 124 -8.50 -1.73 -0.57
C ARG A 124 -9.25 -0.71 0.25
N SER A 125 -10.55 -0.94 0.45
CA SER A 125 -11.42 -0.09 1.29
C SER A 125 -11.00 -0.04 2.76
N SER A 126 -10.07 -0.88 3.20
CA SER A 126 -9.60 -0.90 4.57
C SER A 126 -8.19 -1.51 4.71
N PRO A 127 -7.34 -0.96 5.60
CA PRO A 127 -6.02 -1.51 5.89
C PRO A 127 -6.15 -2.93 6.46
N ARG A 128 -5.29 -3.84 5.99
CA ARG A 128 -5.24 -5.20 6.49
C ARG A 128 -4.26 -5.32 7.65
N GLN A 129 -4.70 -5.99 8.70
CA GLN A 129 -3.87 -6.37 9.82
C GLN A 129 -3.20 -7.71 9.50
N LYS A 130 -1.86 -7.74 9.49
CA LYS A 130 -1.12 -9.01 9.51
C LYS A 130 -1.47 -9.77 10.78
N LEU A 131 -1.82 -11.03 10.62
CA LEU A 131 -2.23 -11.89 11.71
C LEU A 131 -1.98 -13.33 11.31
N GLU A 132 -1.24 -14.06 12.13
CA GLU A 132 -1.09 -15.50 12.02
C GLU A 132 -2.08 -16.15 12.99
N THR A 133 -3.19 -16.63 12.46
CA THR A 133 -4.18 -17.40 13.24
C THR A 133 -4.79 -18.49 12.40
N LEU A 134 -5.29 -19.54 13.04
CA LEU A 134 -5.89 -20.66 12.35
C LEU A 134 -7.34 -20.32 11.98
N VAL A 135 -7.70 -20.59 10.72
CA VAL A 135 -9.07 -20.58 10.21
C VAL A 135 -9.43 -21.98 9.72
N TYR A 136 -10.64 -22.41 10.01
CA TYR A 136 -11.19 -23.66 9.49
C TYR A 136 -12.16 -23.34 8.35
N LEU A 137 -11.88 -23.88 7.17
CA LEU A 137 -12.70 -23.78 5.97
C LEU A 137 -13.52 -25.05 5.79
N GLN A 138 -14.82 -24.94 5.56
CA GLN A 138 -15.70 -26.09 5.40
C GLN A 138 -15.92 -26.42 3.91
N PHE A 139 -15.52 -27.61 3.49
CA PHE A 139 -15.74 -28.16 2.15
C PHE A 139 -16.61 -29.42 2.27
N GLY A 140 -17.93 -29.27 2.08
CA GLY A 140 -18.88 -30.37 2.33
C GLY A 140 -18.84 -30.80 3.81
N ILE A 141 -18.48 -32.05 4.08
CA ILE A 141 -18.31 -32.59 5.44
C ILE A 141 -16.89 -32.39 6.00
N ALA A 142 -15.91 -32.06 5.15
CA ALA A 142 -14.53 -31.89 5.55
C ALA A 142 -14.25 -30.46 6.05
N ALA A 143 -13.50 -30.36 7.15
CA ALA A 143 -12.94 -29.09 7.63
C ALA A 143 -11.44 -29.05 7.30
N LEU A 144 -11.02 -28.04 6.56
CA LEU A 144 -9.64 -27.82 6.16
C LEU A 144 -9.05 -26.68 7.00
N PRO A 145 -7.96 -26.92 7.76
CA PRO A 145 -7.25 -25.86 8.46
C PRO A 145 -6.41 -25.04 7.48
N ALA A 146 -6.46 -23.72 7.61
CA ALA A 146 -5.58 -22.79 6.92
C ALA A 146 -5.09 -21.73 7.89
N MET A 147 -3.96 -21.12 7.56
CA MET A 147 -3.38 -20.01 8.31
C MET A 147 -3.84 -18.69 7.69
N VAL A 148 -4.52 -17.85 8.45
CA VAL A 148 -4.72 -16.45 8.08
C VAL A 148 -3.34 -15.78 8.03
N LEU A 149 -3.11 -14.97 7.00
CA LEU A 149 -1.90 -14.17 6.81
C LEU A 149 -2.17 -12.70 7.14
N ASP A 150 -3.34 -12.22 6.69
CA ASP A 150 -3.85 -10.90 7.01
C ASP A 150 -5.38 -10.89 6.95
N LEU A 151 -5.98 -9.92 7.64
CA LEU A 151 -7.42 -9.70 7.63
C LEU A 151 -7.79 -8.22 7.72
N ASN A 152 -8.98 -7.88 7.23
CA ASN A 152 -9.65 -6.62 7.51
C ASN A 152 -11.15 -6.87 7.79
N GLU A 153 -11.94 -5.81 7.91
CA GLU A 153 -13.38 -5.92 8.18
C GLU A 153 -14.15 -6.64 7.05
N GLN A 154 -13.59 -6.71 5.85
CA GLN A 154 -14.25 -7.23 4.66
C GLN A 154 -13.74 -8.60 4.20
N GLY A 155 -12.58 -9.07 4.66
CA GLY A 155 -12.04 -10.33 4.18
C GLY A 155 -10.72 -10.73 4.80
N ILE A 156 -10.21 -11.88 4.34
CA ILE A 156 -8.98 -12.52 4.81
C ILE A 156 -8.09 -12.91 3.63
N SER A 157 -6.78 -12.90 3.85
CA SER A 157 -5.82 -13.69 3.07
C SER A 157 -5.40 -14.88 3.90
N LEU A 158 -5.25 -16.04 3.27
CA LEU A 158 -4.88 -17.27 3.95
C LEU A 158 -3.89 -18.12 3.15
N GLN A 159 -3.26 -19.06 3.85
CA GLN A 159 -2.38 -20.09 3.35
C GLN A 159 -2.91 -21.44 3.83
N SER A 160 -3.38 -22.28 2.90
CA SER A 160 -3.69 -23.68 3.15
C SER A 160 -2.47 -24.58 2.89
N PRO A 161 -2.43 -25.80 3.46
CA PRO A 161 -1.39 -26.77 3.16
C PRO A 161 -1.46 -27.32 1.73
N GLU A 162 -2.64 -27.28 1.11
CA GLU A 162 -2.90 -27.79 -0.23
C GLU A 162 -3.70 -26.75 -1.05
N PRO A 163 -3.66 -26.79 -2.40
CA PRO A 163 -4.48 -25.94 -3.25
C PRO A 163 -5.97 -26.05 -2.90
N LEU A 164 -6.66 -24.91 -2.81
CA LEU A 164 -8.07 -24.92 -2.44
C LEU A 164 -8.96 -25.28 -3.64
N PRO A 165 -10.00 -26.10 -3.45
CA PRO A 165 -11.01 -26.34 -4.48
C PRO A 165 -11.64 -25.02 -4.93
N ALA A 166 -11.94 -24.92 -6.23
CA ALA A 166 -12.58 -23.75 -6.84
C ALA A 166 -14.08 -23.66 -6.48
N LEU A 167 -14.39 -23.46 -5.20
CA LEU A 167 -15.74 -23.16 -4.72
C LEU A 167 -15.94 -21.65 -4.59
N GLN A 168 -17.06 -21.15 -5.10
CA GLN A 168 -17.39 -19.73 -4.98
C GLN A 168 -17.68 -19.31 -3.54
N GLN A 169 -18.33 -20.15 -2.73
CA GLN A 169 -18.71 -19.82 -1.35
C GLN A 169 -18.29 -20.93 -0.39
N VAL A 170 -17.51 -20.56 0.62
CA VAL A 170 -16.92 -21.49 1.58
C VAL A 170 -17.26 -21.01 2.99
N PRO A 171 -18.00 -21.79 3.78
CA PRO A 171 -18.19 -21.50 5.19
C PRO A 171 -16.85 -21.52 5.93
N LEU A 172 -16.66 -20.59 6.85
CA LEU A 172 -15.42 -20.42 7.58
C LEU A 172 -15.68 -20.09 9.04
N ARG A 173 -14.74 -20.49 9.90
CA ARG A 173 -14.70 -20.07 11.30
C ARG A 173 -13.28 -19.89 11.82
N PHE A 174 -13.08 -18.89 12.66
CA PHE A 174 -11.81 -18.65 13.34
C PHE A 174 -12.04 -17.89 14.65
N VAL A 175 -11.08 -17.98 15.57
CA VAL A 175 -11.13 -17.22 16.84
C VAL A 175 -10.26 -15.99 16.71
N LEU A 176 -10.75 -14.82 17.14
CA LEU A 176 -9.96 -13.60 17.14
C LEU A 176 -8.84 -13.68 18.19
N PRO A 177 -7.55 -13.51 17.82
CA PRO A 177 -6.45 -13.70 18.75
C PRO A 177 -6.49 -12.76 19.96
N GLY A 178 -6.22 -13.33 21.13
CA GLY A 178 -6.35 -12.65 22.42
C GLY A 178 -7.80 -12.50 22.90
N THR A 179 -8.74 -13.22 22.30
CA THR A 179 -10.14 -13.27 22.71
C THR A 179 -10.68 -14.70 22.63
N SER A 180 -11.85 -14.95 23.22
CA SER A 180 -12.63 -16.17 23.04
C SER A 180 -13.73 -16.04 21.98
N HIS A 181 -13.79 -14.92 21.24
CA HIS A 181 -14.86 -14.67 20.29
C HIS A 181 -14.61 -15.41 18.99
N MET A 182 -15.54 -16.29 18.63
CA MET A 182 -15.55 -17.00 17.35
C MET A 182 -16.21 -16.13 16.28
N ILE A 183 -15.52 -15.98 15.16
CA ILE A 183 -16.06 -15.42 13.93
C ILE A 183 -16.53 -16.59 13.09
N GLU A 184 -17.80 -16.58 12.70
CA GLU A 184 -18.42 -17.58 11.84
C GLU A 184 -19.14 -16.89 10.68
N GLY A 185 -19.05 -17.51 9.50
CA GLY A 185 -19.77 -17.05 8.33
C GLY A 185 -19.38 -17.76 7.05
N THR A 186 -19.57 -17.09 5.92
CA THR A 186 -19.26 -17.56 4.58
C THR A 186 -18.35 -16.55 3.91
N GLY A 187 -17.27 -17.04 3.34
CA GLY A 187 -16.40 -16.26 2.49
C GLY A 187 -16.56 -16.65 1.02
N GLU A 188 -16.48 -15.65 0.15
CA GLU A 188 -16.40 -15.81 -1.30
C GLU A 188 -14.94 -15.81 -1.73
N MET A 189 -14.53 -16.81 -2.51
CA MET A 189 -13.16 -16.91 -3.00
C MET A 189 -12.93 -15.91 -4.14
N ILE A 190 -12.04 -14.94 -3.93
CA ILE A 190 -11.72 -13.89 -4.91
C ILE A 190 -10.56 -14.33 -5.81
N TRP A 191 -9.61 -15.04 -5.23
CA TRP A 191 -8.50 -15.67 -5.94
C TRP A 191 -7.93 -16.80 -5.08
N ALA A 192 -7.38 -17.81 -5.75
CA ALA A 192 -6.54 -18.85 -5.17
C ALA A 192 -5.41 -19.17 -6.16
N ASP A 193 -4.25 -19.57 -5.65
CA ASP A 193 -3.14 -20.06 -6.46
C ASP A 193 -2.84 -21.54 -6.18
N ASP A 194 -2.03 -22.14 -7.05
CA ASP A 194 -1.63 -23.54 -6.98
C ASP A 194 -0.67 -23.85 -5.82
N ASN A 195 -0.30 -22.84 -5.03
CA ASN A 195 0.52 -22.98 -3.81
C ASN A 195 -0.33 -22.90 -2.54
N GLY A 196 -1.66 -22.93 -2.65
CA GLY A 196 -2.58 -22.87 -1.52
C GLY A 196 -2.74 -21.48 -0.89
N ARG A 197 -2.26 -20.41 -1.54
CA ARG A 197 -2.63 -19.06 -1.11
C ARG A 197 -3.98 -18.69 -1.68
N ALA A 198 -4.79 -18.04 -0.86
CA ALA A 198 -6.07 -17.53 -1.32
C ALA A 198 -6.48 -16.25 -0.61
N GLY A 199 -7.34 -15.49 -1.29
CA GLY A 199 -8.02 -14.34 -0.73
C GLY A 199 -9.53 -14.55 -0.75
N MET A 200 -10.17 -14.31 0.39
CA MET A 200 -11.62 -14.45 0.54
C MET A 200 -12.25 -13.13 0.99
N PHE A 201 -13.40 -12.82 0.40
CA PHE A 201 -14.27 -11.74 0.83
C PHE A 201 -15.38 -12.30 1.74
N PHE A 202 -15.69 -11.64 2.84
CA PHE A 202 -16.76 -12.03 3.75
C PHE A 202 -18.14 -11.71 3.17
N SER A 203 -18.65 -12.58 2.31
CA SER A 203 -19.98 -12.45 1.72
C SER A 203 -21.08 -12.49 2.78
N ARG A 204 -20.94 -13.34 3.79
CA ARG A 204 -21.89 -13.41 4.93
C ARG A 204 -21.14 -13.55 6.24
N LEU A 205 -21.31 -12.58 7.13
CA LEU A 205 -20.97 -12.68 8.55
C LEU A 205 -22.21 -12.31 9.37
N THR A 206 -22.38 -12.97 10.51
CA THR A 206 -23.41 -12.58 11.47
C THR A 206 -23.18 -11.14 11.94
N ALA A 207 -24.24 -10.43 12.33
CA ALA A 207 -24.12 -9.05 12.82
C ALA A 207 -23.19 -8.95 14.05
N GLY A 208 -23.26 -9.95 14.93
CA GLY A 208 -22.36 -10.08 16.08
C GLY A 208 -20.90 -10.23 15.65
N SER A 209 -20.60 -11.18 14.77
CA SER A 209 -19.23 -11.39 14.26
C SER A 209 -18.68 -10.15 13.56
N ARG A 210 -19.48 -9.44 12.74
CA ARG A 210 -19.05 -8.16 12.13
C ARG A 210 -18.71 -7.12 13.17
N LYS A 211 -19.56 -6.94 14.19
CA LYS A 211 -19.35 -5.97 15.27
C LYS A 211 -18.08 -6.28 16.05
N HIS A 212 -17.86 -7.53 16.44
CA HIS A 212 -16.66 -7.95 17.18
C HIS A 212 -15.38 -7.81 16.36
N LEU A 213 -15.40 -8.23 15.09
CA LEU A 213 -14.27 -8.07 14.18
C LEU A 213 -13.86 -6.60 14.04
N LYS A 214 -14.84 -5.72 13.81
CA LYS A 214 -14.61 -4.26 13.72
C LYS A 214 -14.01 -3.69 14.99
N GLN A 215 -14.57 -4.02 16.16
CA GLN A 215 -14.05 -3.57 17.45
C GLN A 215 -12.62 -4.07 17.72
N TRP A 216 -12.34 -5.33 17.39
CA TRP A 216 -11.04 -5.94 17.58
C TRP A 216 -9.97 -5.30 16.68
N LEU A 217 -10.28 -5.08 15.40
CA LEU A 217 -9.41 -4.38 14.45
C LEU A 217 -9.16 -2.94 14.90
N GLY A 218 -10.18 -2.23 15.37
CA GLY A 218 -10.06 -0.86 15.88
C GLY A 218 -9.08 -0.74 17.05
N LYS A 219 -9.16 -1.66 18.03
CA LYS A 219 -8.24 -1.69 19.19
C LYS A 219 -6.79 -1.91 18.76
N ARG A 220 -6.55 -2.76 17.77
CA ARG A 220 -5.20 -3.05 17.29
C ARG A 220 -4.63 -1.97 16.38
N GLY A 221 -5.47 -1.33 15.55
CA GLY A 221 -5.06 -0.16 14.75
C GLY A 221 -4.59 1.01 15.61
N ALA A 222 -5.24 1.26 16.75
CA ALA A 222 -4.80 2.26 17.72
C ALA A 222 -3.46 1.90 18.37
N LYS A 223 -3.24 0.63 18.71
CA LYS A 223 -1.99 0.16 19.35
C LYS A 223 -0.78 0.27 18.42
N ASN A 224 -0.94 -0.06 17.14
CA ASN A 224 0.15 0.09 16.15
C ASN A 224 0.51 1.57 15.91
N ARG A 225 -0.48 2.47 15.83
CA ARG A 225 -0.23 3.92 15.68
C ARG A 225 0.54 4.50 16.88
N THR A 226 0.27 4.04 18.10
CA THR A 226 1.00 4.48 19.29
C THR A 226 2.45 3.99 19.26
N LEU A 227 2.70 2.73 18.86
CA LEU A 227 4.05 2.17 18.74
C LEU A 227 4.87 2.89 17.64
N GLU A 228 4.28 3.16 16.48
CA GLU A 228 4.92 3.93 15.40
C GLU A 228 5.25 5.37 15.81
N ARG A 229 4.45 5.98 16.69
CA ARG A 229 4.71 7.35 17.19
C ARG A 229 5.85 7.40 18.21
N VAL A 230 6.01 6.35 19.02
CA VAL A 230 7.10 6.21 19.99
C VAL A 230 8.42 5.94 19.26
N THR A 231 8.45 5.02 18.30
CA THR A 231 9.68 4.72 17.53
C THR A 231 10.15 5.88 16.67
N ARG A 232 9.24 6.74 16.18
CA ARG A 232 9.61 7.99 15.46
C ARG A 232 10.23 9.06 16.37
N HIS A 233 10.04 9.01 17.69
CA HIS A 233 10.62 9.97 18.65
C HIS A 233 11.92 9.48 19.31
N GLU A 234 12.26 8.20 19.19
CA GLU A 234 13.54 7.64 19.63
C GLU A 234 14.55 7.54 18.48
N LYS A 235 15.01 8.69 17.94
CA LYS A 235 16.32 8.71 17.28
C LYS A 235 17.40 8.85 18.37
N PRO A 236 18.42 7.98 18.41
CA PRO A 236 19.45 8.07 19.44
C PRO A 236 20.28 9.34 19.23
N ARG A 237 20.44 10.14 20.29
CA ARG A 237 21.47 11.19 20.35
C ARG A 237 22.82 10.51 20.15
N ARG A 238 23.52 10.84 19.06
CA ARG A 238 24.93 10.44 18.86
C ARG A 238 25.73 10.93 20.07
N LEU A 239 26.31 9.99 20.82
CA LEU A 239 27.37 10.27 21.75
C LEU A 239 28.62 10.63 20.93
N GLU A 240 29.00 11.89 20.95
CA GLU A 240 30.30 12.34 20.47
C GLU A 240 31.36 11.81 21.44
N PHE A 241 32.15 10.84 20.98
CA PHE A 241 33.42 10.51 21.62
C PHE A 241 34.44 11.56 21.19
N ALA A 242 34.81 12.43 22.11
CA ALA A 242 35.97 13.29 21.98
C ALA A 242 37.23 12.43 22.06
N SER A 243 37.95 12.30 20.94
CA SER A 243 39.31 11.77 20.91
C SER A 243 40.27 12.80 21.51
N ARG A 244 41.06 12.37 22.50
CA ARG A 244 42.34 12.98 22.85
C ARG A 244 43.44 12.32 22.03
#